data_AF-A0A833WC96-F1
#
_entry.id   AF-A0A833WC96-F1
#
_cell.length_a   1.000
_cell.length_b   1.000
_cell.length_c   1.000
_cell.angle_alpha   90.00
_cell.angle_beta   90.00
_cell.angle_gamma   90.00
#
_symmetry.space_group_name_H-M   'P 1'
#
loop_
_entity.id
_entity.type
_entity.pdbx_description
1 polymer ?
#
loop_
_entity_poly.entity_id
_entity_poly.type
_entity_poly.pdbx_seq_one_letter_code
_entity_poly.pdbx_strand_id
1 'polypeptide(L)'
;MASPDELRFLQWLQDNGATFPKLQWPVATPNGLRGAVATEDIATNEPMLSIPRHLLISEEMCWQDPQLGPVFRSNRDVFTRDDPVMALFIVRELLLEQRSFFHPYLAILPSPESVQDWTHDELRELHDERLVGAAVRRSSEINIYYRRVMTRLQEKYAGEFPETLYTFEKFKFAWKTIQASEGLPGRLSCRSQTASTTILLRLRRERQRTVSTLSVGHHELCEGLGGVQLVRTPVQLPATA
;
A
#
# COMPACT_ATOMS: atom_id res chain seq x y z
N MET A 1 -6.28 22.66 4.90
CA MET A 1 -6.97 22.80 3.59
C MET A 1 -6.37 21.79 2.64
N ALA A 2 -7.17 21.21 1.74
CA ALA A 2 -6.69 20.22 0.77
C ALA A 2 -5.70 20.86 -0.22
N SER A 3 -4.65 20.13 -0.60
CA SER A 3 -3.71 20.58 -1.62
C SER A 3 -4.33 20.56 -3.02
N PRO A 4 -3.76 21.28 -4.00
CA PRO A 4 -4.23 21.20 -5.39
C PRO A 4 -4.24 19.77 -5.97
N ASP A 5 -3.26 18.94 -5.58
CA ASP A 5 -3.20 17.53 -5.97
C ASP A 5 -4.34 16.71 -5.37
N GLU A 6 -4.69 16.97 -4.11
CA GLU A 6 -5.80 16.30 -3.43
C GLU A 6 -7.16 16.67 -4.04
N LEU A 7 -7.35 17.92 -4.44
CA LEU A 7 -8.54 18.34 -5.17
C LEU A 7 -8.64 17.67 -6.55
N ARG A 8 -7.52 17.56 -7.27
CA ARG A 8 -7.48 16.82 -8.55
C ARG A 8 -7.80 15.34 -8.37
N PHE A 9 -7.29 14.71 -7.31
CA PHE A 9 -7.61 13.33 -7.00
C PHE A 9 -9.09 13.12 -6.70
N LEU A 10 -9.70 14.00 -5.91
CA LEU A 10 -11.14 13.94 -5.60
C LEU A 10 -12.00 14.10 -6.85
N GLN A 11 -11.65 15.06 -7.72
CA GLN A 11 -12.33 15.25 -9.00
C GLN A 11 -12.19 14.01 -9.88
N TRP A 12 -10.97 13.46 -10.01
CA TRP A 12 -10.71 12.24 -10.78
C TRP A 12 -11.52 11.05 -10.25
N LEU A 13 -11.65 10.88 -8.94
CA LEU A 13 -12.51 9.85 -8.35
C LEU A 13 -13.97 10.03 -8.78
N GLN A 14 -14.51 11.25 -8.64
CA GLN A 14 -15.91 11.55 -8.97
C GLN A 14 -16.20 11.37 -10.47
N ASP A 15 -15.32 11.89 -11.33
CA ASP A 15 -15.45 11.80 -12.80
C ASP A 15 -15.48 10.34 -13.28
N ASN A 16 -14.83 9.44 -12.54
CA ASN A 16 -14.77 8.02 -12.87
C ASN A 16 -15.80 7.17 -12.10
N GLY A 17 -16.75 7.79 -11.40
CA GLY A 17 -17.90 7.10 -10.79
C GLY A 17 -17.68 6.61 -9.36
N ALA A 18 -16.67 7.10 -8.64
CA ALA A 18 -16.54 6.84 -7.22
C ALA A 18 -17.55 7.69 -6.41
N THR A 19 -18.10 7.11 -5.35
CA THR A 19 -19.09 7.79 -4.49
C THR A 19 -18.70 7.70 -3.02
N PHE A 20 -18.77 8.82 -2.30
CA PHE A 20 -18.44 8.92 -0.86
C PHE A 20 -19.27 10.03 -0.17
N PRO A 21 -20.61 9.91 -0.16
CA PRO A 21 -21.52 11.03 0.15
C PRO A 21 -21.41 11.57 1.57
N LYS A 22 -21.16 10.70 2.55
CA LYS A 22 -21.09 11.06 3.98
C LYS A 22 -19.65 11.23 4.48
N LEU A 23 -18.68 11.34 3.57
CA LEU A 23 -17.26 11.40 3.91
C LEU A 23 -16.64 12.68 3.39
N GLN A 24 -15.95 13.37 4.28
CA GLN A 24 -15.02 14.43 3.93
C GLN A 24 -13.60 13.89 3.94
N TRP A 25 -12.90 13.99 2.82
CA TRP A 25 -11.47 13.69 2.68
C TRP A 25 -10.84 14.77 1.79
N PRO A 26 -9.60 15.21 2.03
CA PRO A 26 -8.73 14.85 3.15
C PRO A 26 -9.03 15.69 4.40
N VAL A 27 -8.97 15.06 5.57
CA VAL A 27 -8.96 15.73 6.87
C VAL A 27 -7.68 15.35 7.60
N ALA A 28 -6.95 16.36 8.07
CA ALA A 28 -5.78 16.16 8.92
C ALA A 28 -6.24 16.06 10.38
N THR A 29 -5.88 14.96 11.04
CA THR A 29 -6.04 14.82 12.49
C THR A 29 -5.07 15.77 13.22
N PRO A 30 -5.32 16.09 14.51
CA PRO A 30 -4.38 16.88 15.32
C PRO A 30 -2.95 16.31 15.36
N ASN A 31 -2.82 15.00 15.13
CA ASN A 31 -1.54 14.29 15.11
C ASN A 31 -0.87 14.31 13.72
N GLY A 32 -1.39 15.09 12.77
CA GLY A 32 -0.85 15.23 11.42
C GLY A 32 -1.19 14.08 10.46
N LEU A 33 -1.90 13.05 10.92
CA LEU A 33 -2.33 11.94 10.07
C LEU A 33 -3.47 12.38 9.16
N ARG A 34 -3.38 12.05 7.87
CA ARG A 34 -4.45 12.25 6.89
C ARG A 34 -5.46 11.11 6.98
N GLY A 35 -6.75 11.46 6.99
CA GLY A 35 -7.86 10.51 7.01
C GLY A 35 -9.14 11.12 6.42
N ALA A 36 -10.26 10.43 6.58
CA ALA A 36 -11.57 10.96 6.28
C ALA A 36 -12.38 11.11 7.57
N VAL A 37 -13.31 12.06 7.58
CA VAL A 37 -14.28 12.27 8.66
C VAL A 37 -15.68 12.07 8.11
N ALA A 38 -16.56 11.46 8.91
CA ALA A 38 -17.97 11.36 8.58
C ALA A 38 -18.64 12.74 8.77
N THR A 39 -19.33 13.22 7.75
CA THR A 39 -20.10 14.48 7.82
C THR A 39 -21.51 14.27 8.35
N GLU A 40 -21.97 13.02 8.34
CA GLU A 40 -23.30 12.58 8.76
C GLU A 40 -23.20 11.21 9.43
N ASP A 41 -24.26 10.83 10.15
CA ASP A 41 -24.38 9.49 10.73
C ASP A 41 -24.42 8.43 9.63
N ILE A 42 -23.57 7.41 9.78
CA ILE A 42 -23.49 6.26 8.87
C ILE A 42 -24.10 5.07 9.60
N ALA A 43 -25.16 4.51 9.03
CA ALA A 43 -25.84 3.36 9.62
C ALA A 43 -24.98 2.09 9.52
N THR A 44 -25.27 1.12 10.38
CA THR A 44 -24.61 -0.20 10.29
C THR A 44 -24.93 -0.84 8.94
N ASN A 45 -23.89 -1.29 8.23
CA ASN A 45 -23.94 -1.85 6.87
C ASN A 45 -24.29 -0.85 5.75
N GLU A 46 -24.30 0.46 6.02
CA GLU A 46 -24.41 1.47 4.96
C GLU A 46 -23.10 1.57 4.16
N PRO A 47 -23.13 1.53 2.82
CA PRO A 47 -21.95 1.74 2.00
C PRO A 47 -21.41 3.18 2.15
N MET A 48 -20.27 3.32 2.83
CA MET A 48 -19.61 4.62 3.05
C MET A 48 -18.89 5.15 1.81
N LEU A 49 -18.38 4.22 0.99
CA LEU A 49 -17.50 4.48 -0.13
C LEU A 49 -17.72 3.39 -1.19
N SER A 50 -17.87 3.80 -2.45
CA SER A 50 -17.87 2.89 -3.61
C SER A 50 -16.79 3.34 -4.58
N ILE A 51 -15.91 2.42 -4.95
CA ILE A 51 -14.81 2.65 -5.89
C ILE A 51 -14.94 1.69 -7.07
N PRO A 52 -15.11 2.19 -8.30
CA PRO A 52 -15.10 1.36 -9.50
C PRO A 52 -13.79 0.57 -9.69
N ARG A 53 -13.92 -0.68 -10.15
CA ARG A 53 -12.79 -1.61 -10.31
C ARG A 53 -11.66 -1.07 -11.21
N HIS A 54 -11.99 -0.30 -12.23
CA HIS A 54 -11.02 0.24 -13.18
C HIS A 54 -10.10 1.32 -12.57
N LEU A 55 -10.43 1.84 -11.38
CA LEU A 55 -9.57 2.75 -10.62
C LEU A 55 -8.57 2.01 -9.73
N LEU A 56 -8.70 0.69 -9.60
CA LEU A 56 -7.82 -0.16 -8.78
C LEU A 56 -6.60 -0.60 -9.58
N ILE A 57 -5.40 -0.35 -9.04
CA ILE A 57 -4.18 -0.95 -9.56
C ILE A 57 -4.09 -2.36 -8.98
N SER A 58 -4.44 -3.36 -9.79
CA SER A 58 -4.40 -4.76 -9.43
C SER A 58 -3.39 -5.53 -10.25
N GLU A 59 -2.96 -6.69 -9.75
CA GLU A 59 -2.09 -7.61 -10.47
C GLU A 59 -2.69 -7.97 -11.85
N GLU A 60 -3.99 -8.32 -11.89
CA GLU A 60 -4.70 -8.64 -13.12
C GLU A 60 -4.62 -7.51 -14.15
N MET A 61 -4.86 -6.26 -13.71
CA MET A 61 -4.72 -5.09 -14.56
C MET A 61 -3.30 -4.95 -15.11
N CYS A 62 -2.27 -5.15 -14.27
CA CYS A 62 -0.88 -5.07 -14.69
C CYS A 62 -0.54 -6.12 -15.75
N TRP A 63 -1.01 -7.36 -15.59
CA TRP A 63 -0.81 -8.42 -16.59
C TRP A 63 -1.57 -8.19 -17.90
N GLN A 64 -2.72 -7.52 -17.85
CA GLN A 64 -3.53 -7.17 -19.02
C GLN A 64 -3.06 -5.89 -19.70
N ASP A 65 -2.10 -5.16 -19.12
CA ASP A 65 -1.57 -3.94 -19.71
C ASP A 65 -1.03 -4.20 -21.13
N PRO A 66 -1.41 -3.39 -22.13
CA PRO A 66 -1.03 -3.63 -23.52
C PRO A 66 0.48 -3.50 -23.76
N GLN A 67 1.20 -2.71 -22.96
CA GLN A 67 2.63 -2.46 -23.13
C GLN A 67 3.47 -3.41 -22.26
N LEU A 68 3.19 -3.46 -20.95
CA LEU A 68 3.95 -4.24 -19.99
C LEU A 68 3.50 -5.71 -19.90
N GLY A 69 2.25 -6.02 -20.23
CA GLY A 69 1.72 -7.39 -20.23
C GLY A 69 2.58 -8.37 -21.05
N PRO A 70 2.94 -8.06 -22.31
CA PRO A 70 3.86 -8.88 -23.10
C PRO A 70 5.25 -9.02 -22.47
N VAL A 71 5.75 -7.95 -21.85
CA VAL A 71 7.05 -7.94 -21.16
C VAL A 71 7.03 -8.88 -19.96
N PHE A 72 5.98 -8.83 -19.14
CA PHE A 72 5.81 -9.72 -17.98
C PHE A 72 5.70 -11.19 -18.42
N ARG A 73 4.86 -11.48 -19.44
CA ARG A 73 4.69 -12.85 -19.96
C ARG A 73 5.98 -13.43 -20.52
N SER A 74 6.78 -12.60 -21.18
CA SER A 74 8.04 -13.02 -21.80
C SER A 74 9.20 -13.19 -20.81
N ASN A 75 9.02 -12.80 -19.55
CA ASN A 75 10.06 -12.83 -18.51
C ASN A 75 9.51 -13.35 -17.17
N ARG A 76 8.64 -14.37 -17.23
CA ARG A 76 8.04 -15.00 -16.03
C ARG A 76 9.07 -15.55 -15.04
N ASP A 77 10.30 -15.80 -15.49
CA ASP A 77 11.40 -16.24 -14.64
C ASP A 77 11.82 -15.18 -13.62
N VAL A 78 11.72 -13.88 -13.96
CA VAL A 78 12.03 -12.77 -13.03
C VAL A 78 10.77 -12.19 -12.35
N PHE A 79 9.62 -12.25 -13.03
CA PHE A 79 8.32 -11.85 -12.48
C PHE A 79 7.60 -13.03 -11.80
N THR A 80 8.24 -13.61 -10.78
CA THR A 80 7.70 -14.76 -10.03
C THR A 80 6.75 -14.38 -8.89
N ARG A 81 6.62 -13.08 -8.61
CA ARG A 81 5.78 -12.50 -7.55
C ARG A 81 5.01 -11.32 -8.11
N ASP A 82 3.96 -10.95 -7.39
CA ASP A 82 3.06 -9.85 -7.78
C ASP A 82 3.72 -8.49 -7.49
N ASP A 83 4.48 -8.39 -6.40
CA ASP A 83 5.20 -7.18 -6.00
C ASP A 83 6.05 -6.55 -7.14
N PRO A 84 6.97 -7.28 -7.83
CA PRO A 84 7.77 -6.70 -8.92
C PRO A 84 6.95 -6.32 -10.15
N VAL A 85 5.84 -7.03 -10.42
CA VAL A 85 4.94 -6.74 -11.55
C VAL A 85 4.25 -5.40 -11.31
N MET A 86 3.62 -5.26 -10.15
CA MET A 86 2.95 -4.02 -9.76
C MET A 86 3.94 -2.87 -9.56
N ALA A 87 5.13 -3.13 -9.00
CA ALA A 87 6.16 -2.12 -8.83
C ALA A 87 6.63 -1.55 -10.17
N LEU A 88 6.91 -2.41 -11.16
CA LEU A 88 7.29 -1.92 -12.50
C LEU A 88 6.17 -1.10 -13.15
N PHE A 89 4.92 -1.56 -13.02
CA PHE A 89 3.76 -0.84 -13.53
C PHE A 89 3.66 0.57 -12.91
N ILE A 90 3.75 0.68 -11.59
CA ILE A 90 3.71 1.97 -10.88
C ILE A 90 4.87 2.86 -11.29
N VAL A 91 6.10 2.33 -11.42
CA VAL A 91 7.25 3.13 -11.89
C VAL A 91 6.99 3.68 -13.29
N ARG A 92 6.46 2.87 -14.21
CA ARG A 92 6.08 3.34 -15.55
C ARG A 92 5.02 4.44 -15.48
N GLU A 93 3.99 4.27 -14.66
CA GLU A 93 2.94 5.29 -14.49
C GLU A 93 3.50 6.60 -13.88
N LEU A 94 4.44 6.51 -12.94
CA LEU A 94 5.13 7.68 -12.39
C LEU A 94 5.93 8.43 -13.47
N LEU A 95 6.53 7.72 -14.42
CA LEU A 95 7.30 8.31 -15.53
C LEU A 95 6.41 8.93 -16.62
N LEU A 96 5.16 8.50 -16.73
CA LEU A 96 4.19 9.11 -17.65
C LEU A 96 3.67 10.47 -17.15
N GLU A 97 3.80 10.74 -15.86
CA GLU A 97 3.35 11.98 -15.20
C GLU A 97 1.88 12.28 -15.58
N GLN A 98 1.56 13.48 -16.07
CA GLN A 98 0.17 13.87 -16.36
C GLN A 98 -0.48 13.05 -17.48
N ARG A 99 0.29 12.24 -18.23
CA ARG A 99 -0.24 11.30 -19.23
C ARG A 99 -0.72 9.99 -18.63
N SER A 100 -0.36 9.70 -17.38
CA SER A 100 -0.86 8.53 -16.65
C SER A 100 -2.30 8.75 -16.21
N PHE A 101 -3.15 7.76 -16.47
CA PHE A 101 -4.52 7.74 -15.93
C PHE A 101 -4.52 7.77 -14.40
N PHE A 102 -3.53 7.13 -13.77
CA PHE A 102 -3.36 7.05 -12.32
C PHE A 102 -2.60 8.24 -11.73
N HIS A 103 -2.20 9.24 -12.53
CA HIS A 103 -1.44 10.39 -12.04
C HIS A 103 -2.09 11.10 -10.85
N PRO A 104 -3.41 11.40 -10.84
CA PRO A 104 -4.04 12.07 -9.70
C PRO A 104 -3.91 11.28 -8.40
N TYR A 105 -3.95 9.94 -8.50
CA TYR A 105 -3.76 9.06 -7.36
C TYR A 105 -2.29 8.99 -6.92
N LEU A 106 -1.35 8.82 -7.87
CA LEU A 106 0.07 8.71 -7.55
C LEU A 106 0.65 10.02 -6.97
N ALA A 107 0.14 11.18 -7.41
CA ALA A 107 0.59 12.49 -6.96
C ALA A 107 0.30 12.78 -5.48
N ILE A 108 -0.71 12.12 -4.89
CA ILE A 108 -1.09 12.33 -3.49
C ILE A 108 -0.49 11.29 -2.54
N LEU A 109 0.20 10.28 -3.06
CA LEU A 109 0.75 9.20 -2.23
C LEU A 109 1.85 9.75 -1.31
N PRO A 110 1.77 9.45 0.00
CA PRO A 110 2.87 9.77 0.90
C PRO A 110 4.07 8.86 0.62
N SER A 111 5.27 9.36 0.90
CA SER A 111 6.45 8.50 0.95
C SER A 111 6.22 7.40 1.99
N PRO A 112 6.29 6.11 1.61
CA PRO A 112 6.03 5.04 2.54
C PRO A 112 7.18 4.95 3.54
N GLU A 113 6.88 5.11 4.83
CA GLU A 113 7.83 4.91 5.92
C GLU A 113 7.59 3.56 6.59
N SER A 114 8.66 2.83 6.88
CA SER A 114 8.57 1.52 7.53
C SER A 114 9.84 1.24 8.35
N VAL A 115 9.78 0.19 9.17
CA VAL A 115 10.95 -0.32 9.91
C VAL A 115 12.11 -0.72 8.97
N GLN A 116 11.84 -0.92 7.67
CA GLN A 116 12.88 -1.21 6.67
C GLN A 116 13.80 -0.03 6.36
N ASP A 117 13.41 1.19 6.75
CA ASP A 117 14.20 2.42 6.56
C ASP A 117 14.96 2.84 7.82
N TRP A 118 14.80 2.09 8.91
CA TRP A 118 15.46 2.38 10.18
C TRP A 118 16.95 2.11 10.07
N THR A 119 17.73 2.95 10.74
CA THR A 119 19.16 2.75 10.93
C THR A 119 19.42 1.50 11.76
N HIS A 120 20.65 1.00 11.71
CA HIS A 120 21.03 -0.17 12.51
C HIS A 120 20.81 0.08 14.02
N ASP A 121 21.03 1.30 14.48
CA ASP A 121 20.86 1.69 15.88
C ASP A 121 19.38 1.70 16.29
N GLU A 122 18.51 2.26 15.45
CA GLU A 122 17.06 2.21 15.68
C GLU A 122 16.51 0.79 15.66
N LEU A 123 17.06 -0.08 14.80
CA LEU A 123 16.67 -1.50 14.80
C LEU A 123 17.10 -2.20 16.10
N ARG A 124 18.26 -1.86 16.68
CA ARG A 124 18.70 -2.44 17.96
C ARG A 124 17.74 -2.15 19.11
N GLU A 125 17.03 -1.03 19.07
CA GLU A 125 15.98 -0.66 20.05
C GLU A 125 14.72 -1.54 19.97
N LEU A 126 14.57 -2.37 18.94
CA LEU A 126 13.51 -3.40 18.92
C LEU A 126 13.76 -4.49 19.97
N HIS A 127 15.00 -4.64 20.43
CA HIS A 127 15.44 -5.66 21.40
C HIS A 127 15.00 -7.10 21.04
N ASP A 128 14.75 -7.37 19.76
CA ASP A 128 14.33 -8.66 19.23
C ASP A 128 15.10 -8.95 17.93
N GLU A 129 16.06 -9.87 18.00
CA GLU A 129 16.91 -10.26 16.87
C GLU A 129 16.11 -10.79 15.68
N ARG A 130 14.94 -11.41 15.92
CA ARG A 130 14.08 -11.92 14.84
C ARG A 130 13.45 -10.76 14.08
N LEU A 131 12.99 -9.72 14.78
CA LEU A 131 12.43 -8.52 14.15
C LEU A 131 13.50 -7.71 13.42
N VAL A 132 14.69 -7.57 14.01
CA VAL A 132 15.85 -6.93 13.35
C VAL A 132 16.21 -7.69 12.08
N GLY A 133 16.37 -9.01 12.16
CA GLY A 133 16.67 -9.86 11.02
C GLY A 133 15.60 -9.80 9.93
N ALA A 134 14.32 -9.72 10.31
CA ALA A 134 13.21 -9.57 9.37
C ALA A 134 13.23 -8.21 8.65
N ALA A 135 13.51 -7.12 9.37
CA ALA A 135 13.61 -5.78 8.79
C ALA A 135 14.75 -5.69 7.77
N VAL A 136 15.94 -6.18 8.13
CA VAL A 136 17.12 -6.21 7.24
C VAL A 136 16.86 -7.07 6.00
N ARG A 137 16.24 -8.24 6.17
CA ARG A 137 15.91 -9.15 5.06
C ARG A 137 14.94 -8.50 4.07
N ARG A 138 13.87 -7.87 4.56
CA ARG A 138 12.87 -7.18 3.73
C ARG A 138 13.50 -6.00 2.96
N SER A 139 14.36 -5.21 3.62
CA SER A 139 15.07 -4.12 2.97
C SER A 139 15.98 -4.64 1.83
N SER A 140 16.67 -5.75 2.07
CA SER A 140 17.55 -6.38 1.07
C SER A 140 16.79 -6.99 -0.11
N GLU A 141 15.59 -7.52 0.13
CA GLU A 141 14.74 -8.17 -0.87
C GLU A 141 14.41 -7.22 -2.03
N ILE A 142 14.03 -5.97 -1.73
CA ILE A 142 13.68 -4.98 -2.76
C ILE A 142 14.84 -4.75 -3.73
N ASN A 143 16.07 -4.61 -3.21
CA ASN A 143 17.27 -4.43 -4.04
C ASN A 143 17.59 -5.67 -4.90
N ILE A 144 17.40 -6.87 -4.36
CA ILE A 144 17.61 -8.12 -5.12
C ILE A 144 16.62 -8.19 -6.28
N TYR A 145 15.33 -7.93 -6.04
CA TYR A 145 14.32 -7.94 -7.11
C TYR A 145 14.54 -6.83 -8.13
N TYR A 146 14.87 -5.61 -7.69
CA TYR A 146 15.19 -4.50 -8.59
C TYR A 146 16.31 -4.89 -9.55
N ARG A 147 17.46 -5.35 -9.03
CA ARG A 147 18.61 -5.74 -9.86
C ARG A 147 18.23 -6.85 -10.83
N ARG A 148 17.56 -7.90 -10.32
CA ARG A 148 17.16 -9.06 -11.14
C ARG A 148 16.24 -8.66 -12.29
N VAL A 149 15.23 -7.84 -12.02
CA VAL A 149 14.28 -7.35 -13.02
C VAL A 149 14.98 -6.43 -14.01
N MET A 150 15.68 -5.40 -13.52
CA MET A 150 16.28 -4.39 -14.39
C MET A 150 17.39 -4.95 -15.27
N THR A 151 18.25 -5.84 -14.77
CA THR A 151 19.24 -6.53 -15.60
C THR A 151 18.57 -7.30 -16.73
N ARG A 152 17.54 -8.11 -16.42
CA ARG A 152 16.81 -8.88 -17.44
C ARG A 152 16.14 -7.98 -18.48
N LEU A 153 15.51 -6.89 -18.04
CA LEU A 153 14.80 -5.97 -18.94
C LEU A 153 15.75 -5.18 -19.83
N GLN A 154 16.87 -4.69 -19.29
CA GLN A 154 17.85 -3.92 -20.05
C GLN A 154 18.59 -4.76 -21.08
N GLU A 155 18.87 -6.03 -20.77
CA GLU A 155 19.46 -6.98 -21.73
C GLU A 155 18.52 -7.29 -22.90
N LYS A 156 17.21 -7.41 -22.63
CA LYS A 156 16.23 -7.89 -23.62
C LYS A 156 15.51 -6.76 -24.39
N TYR A 157 15.34 -5.60 -23.77
CA TYR A 157 14.59 -4.46 -24.30
C TYR A 157 15.46 -3.20 -24.24
N ALA A 158 16.52 -3.20 -25.05
CA ALA A 158 17.51 -2.14 -25.06
C ALA A 158 16.86 -0.77 -25.32
N GLY A 159 17.06 0.17 -24.38
CA GLY A 159 16.54 1.53 -24.47
C GLY A 159 15.10 1.74 -23.96
N GLU A 160 14.32 0.68 -23.73
CA GLU A 160 12.95 0.81 -23.20
C GLU A 160 12.92 1.02 -21.67
N PHE A 161 13.88 0.42 -20.96
CA PHE A 161 13.98 0.49 -19.49
C PHE A 161 15.32 1.08 -19.01
N PRO A 162 15.65 2.33 -19.38
CA PRO A 162 16.92 2.93 -19.01
C PRO A 162 17.02 3.13 -17.49
N GLU A 163 18.17 2.78 -16.91
CA GLU A 163 18.42 2.89 -15.46
C GLU A 163 18.31 4.34 -14.95
N THR A 164 18.55 5.32 -15.82
CA THR A 164 18.40 6.75 -15.52
C THR A 164 16.95 7.13 -15.18
N LEU A 165 15.97 6.42 -15.74
CA LEU A 165 14.54 6.66 -15.49
C LEU A 165 13.96 5.66 -14.51
N TYR A 166 14.24 4.37 -14.69
CA TYR A 166 13.77 3.28 -13.83
C TYR A 166 14.74 3.07 -12.66
N THR A 167 14.86 4.09 -11.82
CA THR A 167 15.81 4.09 -10.69
C THR A 167 15.38 3.18 -9.55
N PHE A 168 16.34 2.73 -8.74
CA PHE A 168 16.08 1.96 -7.52
C PHE A 168 15.12 2.69 -6.58
N GLU A 169 15.25 4.00 -6.43
CA GLU A 169 14.39 4.79 -5.53
C GLU A 169 12.92 4.77 -5.96
N LYS A 170 12.63 4.89 -7.26
CA LYS A 170 11.24 4.80 -7.76
C LYS A 170 10.68 3.39 -7.57
N PHE A 171 11.50 2.36 -7.83
CA PHE A 171 11.10 0.96 -7.62
C PHE A 171 10.85 0.66 -6.13
N LYS A 172 11.73 1.13 -5.24
CA LYS A 172 11.58 1.01 -3.78
C LYS A 172 10.33 1.74 -3.30
N PHE A 173 10.07 2.95 -3.79
CA PHE A 173 8.84 3.69 -3.51
C PHE A 173 7.60 2.89 -3.90
N ALA A 174 7.55 2.38 -5.14
CA ALA A 174 6.41 1.61 -5.64
C ALA A 174 6.18 0.34 -4.81
N TRP A 175 7.25 -0.43 -4.57
CA TRP A 175 7.21 -1.67 -3.79
C TRP A 175 6.70 -1.43 -2.37
N LYS A 176 7.22 -0.41 -1.68
CA LYS A 176 6.81 -0.10 -0.31
C LYS A 176 5.39 0.47 -0.24
N THR A 177 4.94 1.18 -1.28
CA THR A 177 3.54 1.63 -1.40
C THR A 177 2.61 0.43 -1.47
N ILE A 178 2.96 -0.58 -2.26
CA ILE A 178 2.24 -1.86 -2.35
C ILE A 178 2.20 -2.52 -0.97
N GLN A 179 3.33 -2.70 -0.30
CA GLN A 179 3.36 -3.33 1.03
C GLN A 179 2.58 -2.55 2.11
N ALA A 180 2.61 -1.21 2.07
CA ALA A 180 1.82 -0.38 2.97
C ALA A 180 0.31 -0.47 2.70
N SER A 181 -0.08 -0.89 1.48
CA SER A 181 -1.47 -1.11 1.05
C SER A 181 -2.03 -2.48 1.33
N GLU A 182 -1.17 -3.49 1.28
CA GLU A 182 -1.53 -4.90 1.39
C GLU A 182 -1.86 -5.33 2.84
N GLY A 183 -1.77 -4.41 3.80
CA GLY A 183 -2.22 -4.61 5.19
C GLY A 183 -3.74 -4.83 5.35
N LEU A 184 -4.50 -5.01 4.27
CA LEU A 184 -5.88 -5.51 4.30
C LEU A 184 -5.84 -7.05 4.27
N PRO A 185 -6.00 -7.77 5.41
CA PRO A 185 -6.18 -9.21 5.39
C PRO A 185 -7.50 -9.52 4.68
N GLY A 186 -7.38 -9.88 3.40
CA GLY A 186 -8.50 -10.10 2.50
C GLY A 186 -8.24 -11.29 1.58
N ARG A 187 -7.77 -12.43 2.10
CA ARG A 187 -8.18 -13.72 1.51
C ARG A 187 -9.67 -13.91 1.78
N LEU A 188 -10.50 -13.17 1.04
CA LEU A 188 -11.91 -13.46 0.93
C LEU A 188 -12.02 -14.67 -0.01
N SER A 189 -12.07 -15.86 0.57
CA SER A 189 -12.68 -17.01 -0.09
C SER A 189 -14.17 -16.74 -0.23
N CYS A 190 -14.54 -15.85 -1.15
CA CYS A 190 -15.92 -15.67 -1.56
C CYS A 190 -16.14 -16.56 -2.80
N ARG A 191 -16.90 -17.64 -2.62
CA ARG A 191 -17.49 -18.40 -3.75
C ARG A 191 -18.59 -17.54 -4.39
N SER A 192 -18.20 -16.43 -5.02
CA SER A 192 -18.93 -15.70 -6.05
C SER A 192 -17.95 -14.70 -6.66
N GLN A 193 -17.89 -14.69 -7.98
CA GLN A 193 -16.89 -13.99 -8.78
C GLN A 193 -16.94 -12.48 -8.54
N THR A 194 -16.03 -11.95 -7.72
CA THR A 194 -15.49 -10.57 -7.81
C THR A 194 -14.43 -10.42 -6.71
N ALA A 195 -13.17 -10.70 -7.04
CA ALA A 195 -12.03 -10.33 -6.20
C ALA A 195 -11.40 -9.07 -6.81
N SER A 196 -11.37 -7.99 -6.03
CA SER A 196 -10.83 -6.68 -6.45
C SER A 196 -9.82 -6.22 -5.41
N THR A 197 -8.55 -6.19 -5.79
CA THR A 197 -7.42 -5.71 -4.98
C THR A 197 -7.19 -4.22 -5.28
N THR A 198 -7.55 -3.43 -4.26
CA THR A 198 -6.90 -2.24 -3.65
C THR A 198 -6.70 -0.94 -4.45
N ILE A 199 -7.57 0.02 -4.18
CA ILE A 199 -7.23 1.43 -3.98
C ILE A 199 -6.87 1.57 -2.50
N LEU A 200 -5.70 2.17 -2.22
CA LEU A 200 -5.29 2.60 -0.89
C LEU A 200 -6.16 3.76 -0.41
N LEU A 201 -7.28 3.44 0.22
CA LEU A 201 -7.90 4.37 1.16
C LEU A 201 -7.74 3.77 2.56
N ARG A 202 -6.83 4.38 3.34
CA ARG A 202 -6.58 4.02 4.73
C ARG A 202 -7.73 4.53 5.60
N LEU A 203 -8.87 3.85 5.57
CA LEU A 203 -9.94 4.01 6.56
C LEU A 203 -9.76 2.92 7.62
N ARG A 204 -9.12 3.29 8.73
CA ARG A 204 -8.94 2.42 9.89
C ARG A 204 -10.31 2.17 10.53
N ARG A 205 -10.79 0.92 10.52
CA ARG A 205 -11.97 0.50 11.26
C ARG A 205 -11.60 0.35 12.74
N GLU A 206 -12.09 1.25 13.58
CA GLU A 206 -12.02 1.10 15.03
C GLU A 206 -13.08 0.08 15.45
N ARG A 207 -12.65 -1.12 15.89
CA ARG A 207 -13.57 -2.17 16.35
C ARG A 207 -14.23 -1.72 17.66
N GLN A 208 -15.48 -1.25 17.58
CA GLN A 208 -16.39 -1.42 18.71
C GLN A 208 -16.90 -2.86 18.72
N ARG A 209 -16.70 -3.51 19.86
CA ARG A 209 -17.22 -4.85 20.18
C ARG A 209 -18.75 -4.78 20.16
N THR A 210 -19.40 -5.62 19.38
CA THR A 210 -20.77 -6.03 19.68
C THR A 210 -20.76 -7.49 20.10
N VAL A 211 -21.15 -7.67 21.35
CA VAL A 211 -21.47 -8.93 22.00
C VAL A 211 -22.70 -9.53 21.32
N SER A 212 -22.68 -10.84 21.08
CA SER A 212 -23.85 -11.70 21.14
C SER A 212 -23.39 -13.11 21.55
N THR A 213 -24.21 -13.73 22.37
CA THR A 213 -23.85 -14.62 23.49
C THR A 213 -23.61 -16.08 23.10
N LEU A 214 -22.71 -16.72 23.88
CA LEU A 214 -22.29 -18.12 24.03
C LEU A 214 -23.16 -19.29 23.50
N SER A 215 -22.46 -20.30 22.96
CA SER A 215 -22.56 -21.68 23.47
C SER A 215 -21.17 -22.35 23.42
N VAL A 216 -20.88 -23.18 24.43
CA VAL A 216 -19.59 -23.77 24.78
C VAL A 216 -19.32 -25.04 23.97
N GLY A 217 -18.10 -25.18 23.43
CA GLY A 217 -17.58 -26.40 22.84
C GLY A 217 -16.05 -26.38 22.78
N HIS A 218 -15.45 -27.20 23.64
CA HIS A 218 -14.04 -27.54 23.86
C HIS A 218 -12.95 -27.19 22.83
N HIS A 219 -11.82 -26.73 23.37
CA HIS A 219 -10.42 -26.86 22.92
C HIS A 219 -10.07 -26.53 21.47
N GLU A 220 -9.36 -25.42 21.26
CA GLU A 220 -8.04 -25.46 20.58
C GLU A 220 -7.27 -24.15 20.79
N LEU A 221 -6.00 -24.32 21.17
CA LEU A 221 -5.02 -23.25 21.34
C LEU A 221 -4.65 -22.69 19.96
N CYS A 222 -4.73 -21.37 19.79
CA CYS A 222 -4.10 -20.68 18.68
C CYS A 222 -3.41 -19.42 19.21
N GLU A 223 -2.10 -19.51 19.37
CA GLU A 223 -1.19 -18.38 19.52
C GLU A 223 -1.25 -17.53 18.25
N GLY A 224 -1.74 -16.29 18.37
CA GLY A 224 -1.72 -15.29 17.31
C GLY A 224 -1.07 -14.04 17.84
N LEU A 225 0.20 -13.83 17.46
CA LEU A 225 0.99 -12.64 17.77
C LEU A 225 0.28 -11.38 17.25
N GLY A 226 -0.26 -10.59 18.19
CA GLY A 226 -0.87 -9.30 17.94
C GLY A 226 0.19 -8.27 17.57
N GLY A 227 0.01 -7.60 16.43
CA GLY A 227 0.80 -6.44 16.06
C GLY A 227 0.51 -5.27 17.00
N VAL A 228 1.45 -4.98 17.88
CA VAL A 228 1.47 -3.76 18.71
C VAL A 228 2.01 -2.63 17.84
N GLN A 229 1.21 -1.58 17.66
CA GLN A 229 1.64 -0.35 17.01
C GLN A 229 2.23 0.56 18.09
N LEU A 230 3.56 0.54 18.25
CA LEU A 230 4.26 1.43 19.18
C LEU A 230 4.22 2.87 18.65
N VAL A 231 3.51 3.73 19.38
CA VAL A 231 3.50 5.18 19.15
C VAL A 231 4.74 5.77 19.82
N ARG A 232 5.50 6.59 19.10
CA ARG A 232 6.62 7.38 19.64
C ARG A 232 6.09 8.33 20.71
N THR A 233 6.37 8.05 21.99
CA THR A 233 6.23 9.04 23.07
C THR A 233 7.63 9.59 23.36
N PRO A 234 7.85 10.92 23.32
CA PRO A 234 9.12 11.49 23.78
C PRO A 234 9.28 11.23 25.28
N VAL A 235 10.37 10.56 25.66
CA VAL A 235 10.76 10.34 27.05
C VAL A 235 11.26 11.66 27.62
N GLN A 236 10.48 12.29 28.49
CA GLN A 236 10.98 13.36 29.35
C GLN A 236 11.78 12.72 30.49
N LEU A 237 13.10 12.89 30.45
CA LEU A 237 13.97 12.56 31.58
C LEU A 237 13.70 13.54 32.73
N PRO A 238 13.59 13.08 33.98
CA PRO A 238 13.44 13.98 35.13
C PRO A 238 14.74 14.76 35.35
N ALA A 239 14.61 16.06 35.61
CA ALA A 239 15.71 16.91 36.06
C ALA A 239 16.23 16.38 37.41
N THR A 240 17.52 16.05 37.46
CA THR A 240 18.24 15.80 38.71
C THR A 240 18.28 17.07 39.54
N ALA A 241 18.00 16.90 40.83
CA ALA A 241 17.94 17.93 41.88
C ALA A 241 19.29 18.62 42.12
#